data_AF-A0A1E7QK84-F1
#
_entry.id   AF-A0A1E7QK84-F1
#
_cell.length_a   1.000
_cell.length_b   1.000
_cell.length_c   1.000
_cell.angle_alpha   90.00
_cell.angle_beta   90.00
_cell.angle_gamma   90.00
#
_symmetry.space_group_name_H-M   'P 1'
#
loop_
_entity.id
_entity.type
_entity.pdbx_description
1 polymer ?
#
loop_
_entity_poly.entity_id
_entity_poly.type
_entity_poly.pdbx_seq_one_letter_code
_entity_poly.pdbx_strand_id
1 'polypeptide(L)'
;MCRKNLLLTLPLFIIISVSYPFIRYSLKPSKFELASNELSLNKPQQEALLNVFYLSGYFNADKLWHDISSFDKTGHPEMVFRSVVKSLNAAGVDKNRYNPALLRKNLFKEEVENMGVQDIKAWILYVTQNLFKREIGQERYELTAESSINQNQHTNEYIKAAEAFNMLNEVLHKKQAYDEAWITGASRKGLIKRIIYYNELAEKVKIKHDTIILTGDRPLWVEIDGLDTVTKGELQKEKPDVDILNLTPRDTHDGKEYMLKLASDNKVTLNEKKFIKYEQSQECPLGLYPGRTYLNYKDIGGKKITEAIMAQDLANKLINKKVIIIDASHKDKKRRVDTVSTGRSAGEFLIKKIFQKEFADQKNFSILLISNNPYIERQEIAIQREINKLLKDNALNKENYVITIEGVGAASSQKNIAVILPELAALITEKYKSNIAEKYTREELMYQTRKPNSTYITAPTIEKPSIMENICQSIQNCADRIIY
;
A
#
# COMPACT_ATOMS: atom_id res chain seq x y z
N MET A 1 25.54 6.73 -89.31
CA MET A 1 26.39 5.75 -88.60
C MET A 1 26.51 6.18 -87.14
N CYS A 2 26.27 5.22 -86.24
CA CYS A 2 25.89 5.34 -84.84
C CYS A 2 26.74 6.27 -83.95
N ARG A 3 26.06 7.22 -83.27
CA ARG A 3 26.49 7.73 -81.96
C ARG A 3 25.97 6.79 -80.88
N LYS A 4 26.87 6.10 -80.17
CA LYS A 4 26.54 5.32 -78.98
C LYS A 4 26.21 6.27 -77.83
N ASN A 5 24.94 6.31 -77.44
CA ASN A 5 24.51 6.83 -76.14
C ASN A 5 24.89 5.80 -75.07
N LEU A 6 25.79 6.18 -74.18
CA LEU A 6 26.09 5.44 -72.96
C LEU A 6 25.00 5.78 -71.94
N LEU A 7 23.93 4.99 -71.90
CA LEU A 7 22.96 5.02 -70.81
C LEU A 7 23.66 4.50 -69.55
N LEU A 8 24.03 5.41 -68.64
CA LEU A 8 24.30 5.06 -67.25
C LEU A 8 22.96 4.74 -66.58
N THR A 9 22.63 3.45 -66.51
CA THR A 9 21.62 2.94 -65.59
C THR A 9 22.18 3.02 -64.17
N LEU A 10 21.86 4.09 -63.44
CA LEU A 10 21.94 4.08 -61.99
C LEU A 10 20.93 3.03 -61.47
N PRO A 11 21.35 2.02 -60.71
CA PRO A 11 20.39 1.23 -59.96
C PRO A 11 19.85 2.14 -58.86
N LEU A 12 18.58 2.54 -58.99
CA LEU A 12 17.80 3.14 -57.93
C LEU A 12 17.66 2.06 -56.85
N PHE A 13 18.66 1.93 -55.98
CA PHE A 13 18.53 1.23 -54.72
C PHE A 13 17.51 2.01 -53.89
N ILE A 14 16.23 1.68 -54.06
CA ILE A 14 15.22 1.95 -53.06
C ILE A 14 15.65 1.12 -51.86
N ILE A 15 16.48 1.71 -51.00
CA ILE A 15 16.62 1.26 -49.62
C ILE A 15 15.24 1.47 -49.03
N ILE A 16 14.40 0.43 -49.09
CA ILE A 16 13.29 0.24 -48.16
C ILE A 16 14.00 0.07 -46.82
N SER A 17 14.37 1.21 -46.24
CA SER A 17 14.67 1.30 -44.83
C SER A 17 13.35 0.93 -44.19
N VAL A 18 13.25 -0.33 -43.79
CA VAL A 18 12.24 -0.80 -42.85
C VAL A 18 12.45 0.10 -41.64
N SER A 19 11.71 1.20 -41.64
CA SER A 19 11.68 2.18 -40.58
C SER A 19 10.93 1.49 -39.47
N TYR A 20 11.61 0.59 -38.77
CA TYR A 20 11.23 0.30 -37.41
C TYR A 20 11.16 1.68 -36.75
N PRO A 21 10.00 2.13 -36.27
CA PRO A 21 9.94 3.35 -35.51
C PRO A 21 10.90 3.12 -34.33
N PHE A 22 12.09 3.72 -34.41
CA PHE A 22 12.96 3.83 -33.26
C PHE A 22 12.23 4.78 -32.33
N ILE A 23 11.42 4.20 -31.45
CA ILE A 23 10.67 4.96 -30.48
C ILE A 23 11.71 5.55 -29.52
N ARG A 24 12.02 6.83 -29.74
CA ARG A 24 13.04 7.55 -28.97
C ARG A 24 12.50 7.78 -27.55
N TYR A 25 13.33 7.52 -26.55
CA TYR A 25 13.08 7.99 -25.20
C TYR A 25 12.95 9.51 -25.22
N SER A 26 11.85 10.03 -24.67
CA SER A 26 11.72 11.46 -24.44
C SER A 26 12.82 11.93 -23.49
N LEU A 27 13.52 13.01 -23.86
CA LEU A 27 14.47 13.67 -22.94
C LEU A 27 13.74 14.43 -21.84
N LYS A 28 12.56 15.01 -22.14
CA LYS A 28 11.68 15.65 -21.14
C LYS A 28 10.86 14.60 -20.38
N PRO A 29 10.68 14.74 -19.06
CA PRO A 29 9.84 13.84 -18.28
C PRO A 29 8.37 13.96 -18.71
N SER A 30 7.65 12.85 -18.63
CA SER A 30 6.20 12.83 -18.86
C SER A 30 5.45 13.36 -17.64
N LYS A 31 4.17 13.71 -17.78
CA LYS A 31 3.34 14.10 -16.62
C LYS A 31 3.19 12.94 -15.62
N PHE A 32 3.21 11.69 -16.09
CA PHE A 32 3.26 10.51 -15.20
C PHE A 32 4.56 10.45 -14.38
N GLU A 33 5.72 10.66 -15.01
CA GLU A 33 7.01 10.67 -14.33
C GLU A 33 7.05 11.78 -13.28
N LEU A 34 6.57 12.98 -13.61
CA LEU A 34 6.47 14.10 -12.68
C LEU A 34 5.52 13.79 -11.51
N ALA A 35 4.32 13.30 -11.79
CA ALA A 35 3.33 12.98 -10.75
C ALA A 35 3.81 11.87 -9.82
N SER A 36 4.49 10.85 -10.37
CA SER A 36 5.05 9.76 -9.58
C SER A 36 6.26 10.21 -8.74
N ASN A 37 7.08 11.13 -9.27
CA ASN A 37 8.15 11.76 -8.49
C ASN A 37 7.58 12.56 -7.31
N GLU A 38 6.48 13.31 -7.51
CA GLU A 38 5.78 13.99 -6.41
C GLU A 38 5.23 13.02 -5.37
N LEU A 39 4.89 11.78 -5.75
CA LEU A 39 4.55 10.70 -4.80
C LEU A 39 5.79 10.05 -4.16
N SER A 40 6.98 10.61 -4.36
CA SER A 40 8.25 10.07 -3.87
C SER A 40 8.53 8.64 -4.38
N LEU A 41 8.13 8.34 -5.63
CA LEU A 41 8.45 7.07 -6.29
C LEU A 41 9.72 7.22 -7.12
N ASN A 42 10.69 6.35 -6.90
CA ASN A 42 11.90 6.28 -7.73
C ASN A 42 11.62 5.60 -9.09
N LYS A 43 12.59 5.63 -10.01
CA LYS A 43 12.41 5.07 -11.37
C LYS A 43 12.00 3.58 -11.35
N PRO A 44 12.67 2.68 -10.60
CA PRO A 44 12.21 1.29 -10.46
C PRO A 44 10.75 1.15 -9.98
N GLN A 45 10.35 1.94 -8.97
CA GLN A 45 8.98 1.92 -8.43
C GLN A 45 7.95 2.41 -9.45
N GLN A 46 8.29 3.43 -10.25
CA GLN A 46 7.44 3.93 -11.33
C GLN A 46 7.19 2.85 -12.39
N GLU A 47 8.24 2.15 -12.80
CA GLU A 47 8.15 1.09 -13.81
C GLU A 47 7.40 -0.14 -13.25
N ALA A 48 7.64 -0.49 -11.99
CA ALA A 48 6.88 -1.51 -11.28
C ALA A 48 5.38 -1.19 -11.18
N LEU A 49 5.02 0.07 -10.89
CA LEU A 49 3.63 0.50 -10.83
C LEU A 49 2.93 0.38 -12.20
N LEU A 50 3.60 0.79 -13.28
CA LEU A 50 3.08 0.61 -14.64
C LEU A 50 2.92 -0.87 -15.00
N ASN A 51 3.84 -1.74 -14.56
CA ASN A 51 3.68 -3.19 -14.73
C ASN A 51 2.44 -3.70 -14.00
N VAL A 52 2.19 -3.28 -12.76
CA VAL A 52 0.98 -3.63 -12.02
C VAL A 52 -0.28 -3.19 -12.77
N PHE A 53 -0.30 -1.98 -13.32
CA PHE A 53 -1.44 -1.48 -14.10
C PHE A 53 -1.68 -2.31 -15.37
N TYR A 54 -0.61 -2.62 -16.11
CA TYR A 54 -0.67 -3.48 -17.30
C TYR A 54 -1.24 -4.86 -16.96
N LEU A 55 -0.67 -5.56 -15.97
CA LEU A 55 -1.08 -6.91 -15.57
C LEU A 55 -2.52 -6.95 -15.04
N SER A 56 -2.97 -5.87 -14.39
CA SER A 56 -4.34 -5.72 -13.89
C SER A 56 -5.34 -5.23 -14.96
N GLY A 57 -4.91 -5.17 -16.23
CA GLY A 57 -5.75 -4.86 -17.40
C GLY A 57 -6.17 -3.39 -17.50
N TYR A 58 -5.55 -2.48 -16.75
CA TYR A 58 -5.89 -1.04 -16.77
C TYR A 58 -5.49 -0.33 -18.06
N PHE A 59 -4.72 -0.99 -18.92
CA PHE A 59 -4.36 -0.49 -20.24
C PHE A 59 -5.21 -1.10 -21.36
N ASN A 60 -6.17 -1.98 -21.05
CA ASN A 60 -7.16 -2.45 -22.02
C ASN A 60 -8.06 -1.28 -22.41
N ALA A 61 -8.36 -1.14 -23.71
CA ALA A 61 -9.09 0.00 -24.27
C ALA A 61 -10.38 0.35 -23.49
N ASP A 62 -11.24 -0.65 -23.22
CA ASP A 62 -12.52 -0.41 -22.53
C ASP A 62 -12.34 0.10 -21.09
N LYS A 63 -11.40 -0.49 -20.36
CA LYS A 63 -11.13 -0.13 -18.96
C LYS A 63 -10.44 1.21 -18.87
N LEU A 64 -9.47 1.45 -19.73
CA LEU A 64 -8.78 2.73 -19.85
C LEU A 64 -9.75 3.84 -20.22
N TRP A 65 -10.66 3.61 -21.17
CA TRP A 65 -11.69 4.56 -21.55
C TRP A 65 -12.63 4.88 -20.39
N HIS A 66 -13.12 3.84 -19.71
CA HIS A 66 -13.95 4.00 -18.52
C HIS A 66 -13.25 4.84 -17.45
N ASP A 67 -11.98 4.56 -17.18
CA ASP A 67 -11.22 5.24 -16.15
C ASP A 67 -10.90 6.68 -16.52
N ILE A 68 -10.53 6.95 -17.77
CA ILE A 68 -10.35 8.32 -18.27
C ILE A 68 -11.67 9.07 -18.24
N SER A 69 -12.77 8.51 -18.75
CA SER A 69 -14.08 9.18 -18.77
C SER A 69 -14.65 9.45 -17.37
N SER A 70 -14.38 8.56 -16.42
CA SER A 70 -14.80 8.72 -15.02
C SER A 70 -13.93 9.71 -14.25
N PHE A 71 -12.71 9.93 -14.73
CA PHE A 71 -11.72 10.80 -14.09
C PHE A 71 -11.65 12.19 -14.76
N ASP A 72 -11.95 12.27 -16.04
CA ASP A 72 -11.75 13.45 -16.86
C ASP A 72 -12.79 14.51 -16.54
N LYS A 73 -12.31 15.63 -15.98
CA LYS A 73 -13.06 16.87 -15.81
C LYS A 73 -12.68 17.91 -16.86
N THR A 74 -11.88 17.55 -17.87
CA THR A 74 -11.43 18.47 -18.91
C THR A 74 -12.48 18.73 -19.98
N GLY A 75 -13.53 17.90 -20.02
CA GLY A 75 -14.59 17.96 -21.03
C GLY A 75 -14.20 17.34 -22.37
N HIS A 76 -13.00 16.74 -22.48
CA HIS A 76 -12.47 16.14 -23.70
C HIS A 76 -11.79 14.77 -23.45
N PRO A 77 -12.51 13.79 -22.88
CA PRO A 77 -11.94 12.49 -22.50
C PRO A 77 -11.38 11.73 -23.70
N GLU A 78 -11.94 11.92 -24.89
CA GLU A 78 -11.50 11.29 -26.14
C GLU A 78 -10.07 11.69 -26.52
N MET A 79 -9.70 12.95 -26.31
CA MET A 79 -8.35 13.44 -26.63
C MET A 79 -7.31 12.82 -25.69
N VAL A 80 -7.63 12.78 -24.39
CA VAL A 80 -6.80 12.11 -23.37
C VAL A 80 -6.62 10.64 -23.73
N PHE A 81 -7.73 9.96 -24.03
CA PHE A 81 -7.74 8.54 -24.37
C PHE A 81 -6.87 8.24 -25.59
N ARG A 82 -7.03 8.97 -26.70
CA ARG A 82 -6.22 8.80 -27.91
C ARG A 82 -4.73 8.99 -27.64
N SER A 83 -4.36 10.02 -26.87
CA SER A 83 -2.97 10.31 -26.52
C SER A 83 -2.34 9.20 -25.67
N VAL A 84 -3.08 8.70 -24.68
CA VAL A 84 -2.63 7.58 -23.85
C VAL A 84 -2.50 6.31 -24.69
N VAL A 85 -3.47 5.99 -25.54
CA VAL A 85 -3.40 4.82 -26.44
C VAL A 85 -2.19 4.89 -27.36
N LYS A 86 -1.87 6.06 -27.93
CA LYS A 86 -0.66 6.24 -28.74
C LYS A 86 0.60 5.88 -27.94
N SER A 87 0.65 6.30 -26.67
CA SER A 87 1.76 5.98 -25.75
C SER A 87 1.83 4.49 -25.40
N LEU A 88 0.68 3.83 -25.19
CA LEU A 88 0.57 2.40 -24.92
C LEU A 88 1.00 1.55 -26.13
N ASN A 89 0.54 1.93 -27.32
CA ASN A 89 0.94 1.31 -28.59
C ASN A 89 2.45 1.42 -28.84
N ALA A 90 3.01 2.60 -28.57
CA ALA A 90 4.44 2.82 -28.63
C ALA A 90 5.19 1.96 -27.60
N ALA A 91 4.65 1.79 -26.40
CA ALA A 91 5.21 0.92 -25.37
C ALA A 91 5.00 -0.58 -25.64
N GLY A 92 4.28 -0.98 -26.69
CA GLY A 92 4.11 -2.39 -27.08
C GLY A 92 3.11 -3.18 -26.23
N VAL A 93 2.16 -2.51 -25.57
CA VAL A 93 1.12 -3.11 -24.72
C VAL A 93 0.35 -4.22 -25.44
N ASP A 94 -0.11 -3.98 -26.67
CA ASP A 94 -0.90 -4.96 -27.45
C ASP A 94 -0.04 -5.90 -28.32
N LYS A 95 1.29 -5.82 -28.22
CA LYS A 95 2.23 -6.49 -29.14
C LYS A 95 3.14 -7.51 -28.47
N ASN A 96 2.84 -7.94 -27.23
CA ASN A 96 3.71 -8.81 -26.41
C ASN A 96 5.15 -8.27 -26.29
N ARG A 97 5.34 -6.95 -26.40
CA ARG A 97 6.64 -6.24 -26.31
C ARG A 97 6.56 -5.09 -25.33
N TYR A 98 5.78 -5.27 -24.27
CA TYR A 98 5.51 -4.23 -23.29
C TYR A 98 6.80 -3.73 -22.62
N ASN A 99 7.05 -2.43 -22.70
CA ASN A 99 8.21 -1.77 -22.11
C ASN A 99 7.76 -0.65 -21.14
N PRO A 100 7.81 -0.89 -19.81
CA PRO A 100 7.38 0.10 -18.82
C PRO A 100 8.29 1.33 -18.77
N ALA A 101 9.59 1.20 -19.05
CA ALA A 101 10.52 2.33 -19.08
C ALA A 101 10.20 3.30 -20.22
N LEU A 102 9.80 2.76 -21.37
CA LEU A 102 9.35 3.55 -22.51
C LEU A 102 7.99 4.21 -22.24
N LEU A 103 7.06 3.48 -21.60
CA LEU A 103 5.76 4.03 -21.23
C LEU A 103 5.91 5.16 -20.20
N ARG A 104 6.73 4.98 -19.17
CA ARG A 104 7.03 5.99 -18.15
C ARG A 104 7.46 7.32 -18.76
N LYS A 105 8.24 7.29 -19.86
CA LYS A 105 8.74 8.49 -20.53
C LYS A 105 7.74 9.17 -21.47
N ASN A 106 6.64 8.50 -21.83
CA ASN A 106 5.71 9.01 -22.83
C ASN A 106 4.24 9.10 -22.36
N LEU A 107 3.88 8.47 -21.25
CA LEU A 107 2.52 8.46 -20.72
C LEU A 107 2.06 9.87 -20.30
N PHE A 108 0.96 10.36 -20.88
CA PHE A 108 0.46 11.73 -20.71
C PHE A 108 1.46 12.81 -21.15
N LYS A 109 2.22 12.56 -22.22
CA LYS A 109 3.24 13.50 -22.73
C LYS A 109 2.69 14.58 -23.65
N GLU A 110 1.71 14.28 -24.50
CA GLU A 110 1.17 15.29 -25.42
C GLU A 110 0.45 16.38 -24.63
N GLU A 111 0.36 17.57 -25.22
CA GLU A 111 -0.38 18.72 -24.72
C GLU A 111 -1.88 18.43 -24.74
N VAL A 112 -2.31 17.47 -23.92
CA VAL A 112 -3.60 17.57 -23.27
C VAL A 112 -3.44 18.76 -22.31
N GLU A 113 -3.60 19.98 -22.83
CA GLU A 113 -3.45 21.24 -22.08
C GLU A 113 -4.23 21.22 -20.76
N ASN A 114 -5.25 20.38 -20.68
CA ASN A 114 -6.20 20.36 -19.59
C ASN A 114 -5.87 19.37 -18.43
N MET A 115 -4.96 18.41 -18.60
CA MET A 115 -4.54 17.52 -17.49
C MET A 115 -3.17 17.92 -16.94
N GLY A 116 -3.12 18.48 -15.74
CA GLY A 116 -1.88 18.82 -15.04
C GLY A 116 -1.27 17.63 -14.28
N VAL A 117 -0.10 17.85 -13.68
CA VAL A 117 0.60 16.83 -12.86
C VAL A 117 -0.26 16.37 -11.69
N GLN A 118 -1.05 17.27 -11.08
CA GLN A 118 -1.97 16.93 -9.99
C GLN A 118 -3.09 16.00 -10.46
N ASP A 119 -3.60 16.18 -11.68
CA ASP A 119 -4.60 15.29 -12.28
C ASP A 119 -4.01 13.90 -12.48
N ILE A 120 -2.79 13.80 -13.01
CA ILE A 120 -2.14 12.49 -13.18
C ILE A 120 -1.85 11.81 -11.84
N LYS A 121 -1.48 12.58 -10.80
CA LYS A 121 -1.28 12.06 -9.44
C LYS A 121 -2.57 11.48 -8.85
N ALA A 122 -3.70 12.16 -9.07
CA ALA A 122 -5.02 11.68 -8.66
C ALA A 122 -5.49 10.48 -9.49
N TRP A 123 -5.16 10.41 -10.79
CA TRP A 123 -5.42 9.24 -11.62
C TRP A 123 -4.62 8.02 -11.13
N ILE A 124 -3.34 8.18 -10.79
CA ILE A 124 -2.51 7.12 -10.18
C ILE A 124 -3.19 6.58 -8.91
N LEU A 125 -3.60 7.46 -8.01
CA LEU A 125 -4.31 7.07 -6.79
C LEU A 125 -5.58 6.27 -7.10
N TYR A 126 -6.39 6.78 -8.03
CA TYR A 126 -7.65 6.16 -8.44
C TYR A 126 -7.43 4.75 -8.99
N VAL A 127 -6.55 4.58 -9.99
CA VAL A 127 -6.26 3.27 -10.58
C VAL A 127 -5.74 2.30 -9.52
N THR A 128 -4.82 2.76 -8.66
CA THR A 128 -4.22 1.90 -7.64
C THR A 128 -5.25 1.42 -6.62
N GLN A 129 -6.20 2.26 -6.20
CA GLN A 129 -7.25 1.86 -5.24
C GLN A 129 -8.25 0.86 -5.80
N ASN A 130 -8.38 0.76 -7.13
CA ASN A 130 -9.28 -0.19 -7.78
C ASN A 130 -8.57 -1.50 -8.19
N LEU A 131 -7.27 -1.67 -7.92
CA LEU A 131 -6.49 -2.87 -8.30
C LEU A 131 -7.08 -4.18 -7.77
N PHE A 132 -7.79 -4.11 -6.65
CA PHE A 132 -8.40 -5.23 -5.94
C PHE A 132 -9.88 -4.87 -5.76
N LYS A 133 -10.78 -5.74 -6.26
CA LYS A 133 -12.24 -5.55 -6.22
C LYS A 133 -12.78 -5.70 -4.79
N ARG A 134 -12.44 -4.76 -3.92
CA ARG A 134 -12.79 -4.77 -2.50
C ARG A 134 -14.21 -4.29 -2.31
N GLU A 135 -15.04 -5.01 -1.57
CA GLU A 135 -16.34 -4.49 -1.18
C GLU A 135 -16.25 -3.46 -0.04
N ILE A 136 -17.23 -2.57 0.06
CA ILE A 136 -17.33 -1.63 1.19
C ILE A 136 -17.43 -2.43 2.49
N GLY A 137 -16.53 -2.15 3.45
CA GLY A 137 -16.51 -2.83 4.75
C GLY A 137 -15.71 -4.14 4.80
N GLN A 138 -15.32 -4.71 3.66
CA GLN A 138 -14.46 -5.89 3.61
C GLN A 138 -13.04 -5.56 4.10
N GLU A 139 -12.45 -6.32 5.01
CA GLU A 139 -11.07 -6.09 5.45
C GLU A 139 -10.05 -6.59 4.42
N ARG A 140 -8.84 -6.03 4.43
CA ARG A 140 -7.82 -6.39 3.42
C ARG A 140 -7.40 -7.86 3.46
N TYR A 141 -7.40 -8.48 4.64
CA TYR A 141 -7.10 -9.91 4.77
C TYR A 141 -8.28 -10.81 4.36
N GLU A 142 -9.46 -10.24 4.09
CA GLU A 142 -10.69 -10.95 3.68
C GLU A 142 -10.88 -10.95 2.17
N LEU A 143 -9.96 -10.31 1.43
CA LEU A 143 -9.91 -10.41 -0.02
C LEU A 143 -9.57 -11.87 -0.38
N THR A 144 -10.59 -12.58 -0.88
CA THR A 144 -10.46 -14.00 -1.24
C THR A 144 -9.63 -14.17 -2.50
N ALA A 145 -9.01 -15.35 -2.59
CA ALA A 145 -8.20 -15.77 -3.72
C ALA A 145 -8.97 -15.81 -5.07
N GLU A 146 -10.31 -15.74 -5.05
CA GLU A 146 -11.15 -15.73 -6.25
C GLU A 146 -11.07 -14.41 -7.04
N SER A 147 -10.81 -13.28 -6.37
CA SER A 147 -10.47 -12.02 -7.06
C SER A 147 -9.10 -12.07 -7.77
N SER A 148 -8.30 -13.09 -7.47
CA SER A 148 -6.93 -13.32 -7.93
C SER A 148 -6.77 -14.50 -8.90
N ILE A 149 -7.84 -15.08 -9.45
CA ILE A 149 -7.72 -16.17 -10.45
C ILE A 149 -6.89 -15.72 -11.67
N ASN A 150 -7.07 -14.48 -12.15
CA ASN A 150 -6.22 -13.90 -13.20
C ASN A 150 -4.87 -13.40 -12.68
N GLN A 151 -4.76 -13.09 -11.38
CA GLN A 151 -3.51 -12.59 -10.78
C GLN A 151 -2.52 -13.73 -10.50
N ASN A 152 -3.01 -14.95 -10.30
CA ASN A 152 -2.17 -16.14 -10.10
C ASN A 152 -1.29 -16.45 -11.32
N GLN A 153 -1.76 -16.15 -12.54
CA GLN A 153 -1.00 -16.34 -13.78
C GLN A 153 0.22 -15.42 -13.91
N HIS A 154 0.22 -14.29 -13.18
CA HIS A 154 1.30 -13.29 -13.20
C HIS A 154 1.94 -13.08 -11.82
N THR A 155 1.90 -14.11 -10.98
CA THR A 155 2.35 -14.04 -9.58
C THR A 155 3.78 -13.53 -9.46
N ASN A 156 4.68 -14.03 -10.30
CA ASN A 156 6.10 -13.67 -10.25
C ASN A 156 6.32 -12.20 -10.62
N GLU A 157 5.56 -11.68 -11.58
CA GLU A 157 5.64 -10.29 -12.01
C GLU A 157 5.11 -9.34 -10.94
N TYR A 158 4.02 -9.71 -10.25
CA TYR A 158 3.54 -8.96 -9.09
C TYR A 158 4.51 -8.98 -7.91
N ILE A 159 5.18 -10.12 -7.67
CA ILE A 159 6.24 -10.21 -6.65
C ILE A 159 7.41 -9.31 -7.00
N LYS A 160 7.90 -9.31 -8.25
CA LYS A 160 8.96 -8.40 -8.71
C LYS A 160 8.58 -6.93 -8.53
N ALA A 161 7.32 -6.58 -8.80
CA ALA A 161 6.83 -5.24 -8.53
C ALA A 161 6.89 -4.92 -7.02
N ALA A 162 6.45 -5.84 -6.15
CA ALA A 162 6.52 -5.67 -4.70
C ALA A 162 7.96 -5.52 -4.17
N GLU A 163 8.93 -6.24 -4.74
CA GLU A 163 10.35 -6.10 -4.44
C GLU A 163 10.87 -4.70 -4.76
N ALA A 164 10.46 -4.11 -5.90
CA ALA A 164 10.82 -2.74 -6.26
C ALA A 164 10.27 -1.69 -5.27
N PHE A 165 9.14 -1.99 -4.62
CA PHE A 165 8.59 -1.19 -3.53
C PHE A 165 9.15 -1.55 -2.14
N ASN A 166 10.15 -2.43 -2.06
CA ASN A 166 10.73 -2.93 -0.81
C ASN A 166 9.68 -3.52 0.16
N MET A 167 8.61 -4.10 -0.38
CA MET A 167 7.47 -4.62 0.38
C MET A 167 7.67 -6.06 0.86
N LEU A 168 8.79 -6.70 0.51
CA LEU A 168 9.08 -8.10 0.85
C LEU A 168 10.34 -8.26 1.70
N ASN A 169 11.38 -7.50 1.39
CA ASN A 169 12.68 -7.62 2.04
C ASN A 169 12.69 -6.93 3.41
N GLU A 170 13.53 -7.42 4.31
CA GLU A 170 13.74 -6.80 5.61
C GLU A 170 14.10 -5.30 5.48
N VAL A 171 13.48 -4.46 6.31
CA VAL A 171 13.84 -3.04 6.45
C VAL A 171 14.65 -2.87 7.72
N LEU A 172 15.96 -2.64 7.54
CA LEU A 172 16.91 -2.50 8.62
C LEU A 172 16.91 -1.10 9.24
N HIS A 173 17.28 -1.03 10.51
CA HIS A 173 17.54 0.20 11.24
C HIS A 173 18.78 0.92 10.68
N LYS A 174 18.78 2.24 10.76
CA LYS A 174 19.86 3.13 10.33
C LYS A 174 20.64 3.72 11.51
N LYS A 175 20.05 3.74 12.71
CA LYS A 175 20.66 4.30 13.93
C LYS A 175 21.02 3.20 14.92
N GLN A 176 22.06 3.45 15.71
CA GLN A 176 22.48 2.56 16.79
C GLN A 176 21.72 2.79 18.10
N ALA A 177 21.00 3.92 18.22
CA ALA A 177 20.23 4.26 19.40
C ALA A 177 18.94 5.02 19.06
N TYR A 178 17.90 4.73 19.82
CA TYR A 178 16.57 5.33 19.73
C TYR A 178 16.09 5.73 21.13
N ASP A 179 15.25 6.74 21.19
CA ASP A 179 14.69 7.24 22.45
C ASP A 179 13.57 6.30 22.94
N GLU A 180 12.69 5.86 22.05
CA GLU A 180 11.66 4.86 22.33
C GLU A 180 11.56 3.82 21.20
N ALA A 181 10.97 2.66 21.53
CA ALA A 181 10.59 1.64 20.56
C ALA A 181 9.08 1.42 20.57
N TRP A 182 8.43 1.52 19.42
CA TRP A 182 6.98 1.36 19.25
C TRP A 182 6.69 0.13 18.39
N ILE A 183 6.15 -0.92 19.01
CA ILE A 183 5.74 -2.15 18.35
C ILE A 183 4.27 -2.00 17.92
N THR A 184 4.01 -2.10 16.61
CA THR A 184 2.64 -1.98 16.10
C THR A 184 1.76 -3.18 16.50
N GLY A 185 0.49 -2.93 16.79
CA GLY A 185 -0.52 -3.96 17.10
C GLY A 185 -0.98 -4.76 15.89
N ALA A 186 -1.34 -6.02 16.12
CA ALA A 186 -1.81 -6.99 15.13
C ALA A 186 -2.64 -8.10 15.82
N SER A 187 -3.14 -9.06 15.03
CA SER A 187 -3.60 -10.33 15.59
C SER A 187 -2.48 -11.05 16.35
N ARG A 188 -2.83 -12.01 17.21
CA ARG A 188 -1.88 -12.72 18.08
C ARG A 188 -0.61 -13.16 17.37
N LYS A 189 -0.75 -13.89 16.25
CA LYS A 189 0.37 -14.40 15.44
C LYS A 189 1.25 -13.27 14.89
N GLY A 190 0.63 -12.20 14.38
CA GLY A 190 1.35 -11.05 13.85
C GLY A 190 2.09 -10.26 14.92
N LEU A 191 1.52 -10.13 16.12
CA LEU A 191 2.15 -9.44 17.25
C LEU A 191 3.32 -10.27 17.81
N ILE A 192 3.18 -11.59 17.95
CA ILE A 192 4.28 -12.47 18.35
C ILE A 192 5.48 -12.30 17.42
N LYS A 193 5.27 -12.31 16.09
CA LYS A 193 6.33 -12.08 15.10
C LYS A 193 7.07 -10.76 15.35
N ARG A 194 6.32 -9.68 15.59
CA ARG A 194 6.91 -8.35 15.84
C ARG A 194 7.67 -8.28 17.16
N ILE A 195 7.21 -8.99 18.19
CA ILE A 195 7.89 -9.06 19.48
C ILE A 195 9.21 -9.84 19.36
N ILE A 196 9.23 -10.97 18.66
CA ILE A 196 10.47 -11.74 18.43
C ILE A 196 11.47 -10.88 17.65
N TYR A 197 11.02 -10.26 16.56
CA TYR A 197 11.86 -9.36 15.77
C TYR A 197 12.36 -8.15 16.59
N TYR A 198 11.51 -7.60 17.45
CA TYR A 198 11.91 -6.54 18.38
C TYR A 198 13.03 -7.00 19.33
N ASN A 199 12.93 -8.20 19.89
CA ASN A 199 13.95 -8.73 20.80
C ASN A 199 15.30 -8.88 20.08
N GLU A 200 15.31 -9.42 18.86
CA GLU A 200 16.52 -9.54 18.04
C GLU A 200 17.15 -8.18 17.71
N LEU A 201 16.33 -7.16 17.45
CA LEU A 201 16.80 -5.81 17.21
C LEU A 201 17.32 -5.14 18.48
N ALA A 202 16.65 -5.35 19.62
CA ALA A 202 17.03 -4.74 20.90
C ALA A 202 18.40 -5.23 21.41
N GLU A 203 18.91 -6.36 20.92
CA GLU A 203 20.30 -6.80 21.14
C GLU A 203 21.32 -5.97 20.35
N LYS A 204 20.91 -5.34 19.25
CA LYS A 204 21.76 -4.60 18.30
C LYS A 204 21.63 -3.09 18.45
N VAL A 205 20.48 -2.59 18.93
CA VAL A 205 20.22 -1.15 19.07
C VAL A 205 19.84 -0.78 20.51
N LYS A 206 20.32 0.37 20.98
CA LYS A 206 20.00 0.88 22.31
C LYS A 206 18.65 1.60 22.32
N ILE A 207 17.71 1.16 23.15
CA ILE A 207 16.47 1.88 23.47
C ILE A 207 16.64 2.60 24.81
N LYS A 208 16.58 3.94 24.83
CA LYS A 208 16.90 4.74 26.03
C LYS A 208 15.78 4.77 27.06
N HIS A 209 14.53 4.86 26.61
CA HIS A 209 13.36 5.02 27.45
C HIS A 209 12.41 3.84 27.26
N ASP A 210 11.20 4.08 26.78
CA ASP A 210 10.13 3.11 26.81
C ASP A 210 10.10 2.18 25.60
N THR A 211 9.57 0.98 25.85
CA THR A 211 9.03 0.12 24.80
C THR A 211 7.53 0.10 24.92
N ILE A 212 6.86 0.42 23.82
CA ILE A 212 5.42 0.65 23.75
C ILE A 212 4.82 -0.29 22.71
N ILE A 213 3.70 -0.95 23.02
CA ILE A 213 2.89 -1.68 22.04
C ILE A 213 1.64 -0.87 21.71
N LEU A 214 1.44 -0.62 20.41
CA LEU A 214 0.38 0.22 19.87
C LEU A 214 -0.85 -0.61 19.52
N THR A 215 -1.82 -0.69 20.43
CA THR A 215 -3.02 -1.53 20.28
C THR A 215 -4.32 -0.71 20.34
N GLY A 216 -5.45 -1.40 20.31
CA GLY A 216 -6.73 -0.77 20.61
C GLY A 216 -7.77 -1.75 21.12
N ASP A 217 -8.98 -1.22 21.25
CA ASP A 217 -10.14 -1.89 21.86
C ASP A 217 -10.79 -2.98 20.98
N ARG A 218 -10.14 -3.38 19.88
CA ARG A 218 -10.64 -4.40 18.96
C ARG A 218 -10.88 -5.72 19.72
N PRO A 219 -12.09 -6.28 19.68
CA PRO A 219 -12.36 -7.61 20.21
C PRO A 219 -11.58 -8.69 19.46
N LEU A 220 -11.05 -9.66 20.20
CA LEU A 220 -10.44 -10.86 19.61
C LEU A 220 -11.50 -11.70 18.90
N TRP A 221 -11.08 -12.48 17.90
CA TRP A 221 -11.93 -13.52 17.32
C TRP A 221 -11.12 -14.77 16.95
N VAL A 222 -11.79 -15.90 17.05
CA VAL A 222 -11.17 -17.22 17.05
C VAL A 222 -10.35 -17.46 15.79
N GLU A 223 -10.89 -17.07 14.63
CA GLU A 223 -10.32 -17.38 13.32
C GLU A 223 -9.02 -16.62 13.01
N ILE A 224 -8.61 -15.58 13.76
CA ILE A 224 -7.33 -14.89 13.54
C ILE A 224 -6.31 -15.09 14.66
N ASP A 225 -6.78 -15.38 15.87
CA ASP A 225 -5.97 -15.36 17.09
C ASP A 225 -5.53 -16.78 17.54
N GLY A 226 -5.93 -17.81 16.79
CA GLY A 226 -5.44 -19.18 16.94
C GLY A 226 -4.07 -19.43 16.30
N LEU A 227 -3.25 -20.21 16.99
CA LEU A 227 -1.93 -20.68 16.55
C LEU A 227 -1.99 -22.18 16.24
N ASP A 228 -1.58 -22.54 15.03
CA ASP A 228 -1.41 -23.92 14.60
C ASP A 228 -0.20 -24.62 15.27
N THR A 229 -0.18 -25.96 15.19
CA THR A 229 0.85 -26.81 15.79
C THR A 229 2.26 -26.46 15.33
N VAL A 230 2.44 -26.12 14.04
CA VAL A 230 3.75 -25.74 13.50
C VAL A 230 4.23 -24.44 14.15
N THR A 231 3.36 -23.43 14.20
CA THR A 231 3.63 -22.14 14.87
C THR A 231 3.96 -22.35 16.34
N LYS A 232 3.20 -23.20 17.05
CA LYS A 232 3.47 -23.52 18.46
C LYS A 232 4.83 -24.19 18.65
N GLY A 233 5.17 -25.17 17.80
CA GLY A 233 6.47 -25.85 17.84
C GLY A 233 7.63 -24.89 17.56
N GLU A 234 7.47 -23.94 16.64
CA GLU A 234 8.48 -22.92 16.35
C GLU A 234 8.73 -22.01 17.56
N LEU A 235 7.66 -21.60 18.26
CA LEU A 235 7.75 -20.76 19.46
C LEU A 235 8.38 -21.45 20.67
N GLN A 236 8.55 -22.77 20.64
CA GLN A 236 9.27 -23.53 21.67
C GLN A 236 10.78 -23.55 21.45
N LYS A 237 11.26 -23.12 20.28
CA LYS A 237 12.70 -23.05 20.00
C LYS A 237 13.32 -21.85 20.69
N GLU A 238 14.61 -21.96 21.01
CA GLU A 238 15.41 -20.87 21.60
C GLU A 238 15.49 -19.66 20.65
N LYS A 239 15.56 -19.91 19.34
CA LYS A 239 15.54 -18.89 18.28
C LYS A 239 14.47 -19.25 17.25
N PRO A 240 13.21 -18.82 17.45
CA PRO A 240 12.12 -19.10 16.52
C PRO A 240 12.38 -18.45 15.16
N ASP A 241 12.16 -19.19 14.08
CA ASP A 241 12.20 -18.62 12.73
C ASP A 241 10.92 -17.82 12.45
N VAL A 242 11.04 -16.49 12.46
CA VAL A 242 9.96 -15.53 12.22
C VAL A 242 9.34 -15.62 10.81
N ASP A 243 10.04 -16.23 9.84
CA ASP A 243 9.52 -16.41 8.48
C ASP A 243 8.61 -17.64 8.36
N ILE A 244 8.80 -18.65 9.21
CA ILE A 244 7.93 -19.84 9.30
C ILE A 244 6.56 -19.49 9.92
N LEU A 245 6.48 -18.41 10.70
CA LEU A 245 5.25 -17.91 11.35
C LEU A 245 4.19 -17.32 10.39
N ASN A 246 4.29 -17.50 9.06
CA ASN A 246 3.46 -16.77 8.08
C ASN A 246 2.60 -17.63 7.15
N LEU A 247 2.75 -18.96 7.15
CA LEU A 247 2.28 -19.82 6.05
C LEU A 247 1.18 -20.82 6.41
N THR A 248 0.82 -20.94 7.68
CA THR A 248 -0.02 -22.06 8.14
C THR A 248 -1.48 -21.65 8.41
N PRO A 249 -2.43 -22.57 8.14
CA PRO A 249 -3.84 -22.36 8.44
C PRO A 249 -4.02 -22.12 9.94
N ARG A 250 -4.99 -21.29 10.30
CA ARG A 250 -5.20 -20.91 11.69
C ARG A 250 -6.04 -21.96 12.40
N ASP A 251 -5.63 -22.30 13.61
CA ASP A 251 -6.32 -23.30 14.42
C ASP A 251 -7.41 -22.66 15.28
N THR A 252 -8.67 -22.84 14.88
CA THR A 252 -9.81 -22.34 15.64
C THR A 252 -9.96 -22.99 17.01
N HIS A 253 -9.40 -24.19 17.23
CA HIS A 253 -9.39 -24.82 18.54
C HIS A 253 -8.48 -24.05 19.50
N ASP A 254 -7.22 -23.82 19.11
CA ASP A 254 -6.30 -22.98 19.88
C ASP A 254 -6.84 -21.58 20.12
N GLY A 255 -7.45 -20.96 19.10
CA GLY A 255 -8.05 -19.63 19.22
C GLY A 255 -9.11 -19.59 20.35
N LYS A 256 -9.96 -20.62 20.43
CA LYS A 256 -10.94 -20.75 21.51
C LYS A 256 -10.28 -20.93 22.87
N GLU A 257 -9.33 -21.86 22.98
CA GLU A 257 -8.63 -22.14 24.25
C GLU A 257 -7.93 -20.89 24.79
N TYR A 258 -7.19 -20.19 23.93
CA TYR A 258 -6.48 -18.98 24.31
C TYR A 258 -7.42 -17.87 24.76
N MET A 259 -8.52 -17.63 24.03
CA MET A 259 -9.52 -16.64 24.42
C MET A 259 -10.21 -16.98 25.74
N LEU A 260 -10.50 -18.26 26.00
CA LEU A 260 -11.05 -18.71 27.29
C LEU A 260 -10.06 -18.50 28.43
N LYS A 261 -8.77 -18.79 28.21
CA LYS A 261 -7.70 -18.51 29.18
C LYS A 261 -7.64 -17.02 29.52
N LEU A 262 -7.60 -16.15 28.49
CA LEU A 262 -7.60 -14.70 28.71
C LEU A 262 -8.84 -14.24 29.48
N ALA A 263 -10.02 -14.78 29.17
CA ALA A 263 -11.25 -14.49 29.89
C ALA A 263 -11.15 -14.86 31.38
N SER A 264 -10.64 -16.07 31.66
CA SER A 264 -10.41 -16.55 33.03
C SER A 264 -9.43 -15.65 33.80
N ASP A 265 -8.24 -15.43 33.23
CA ASP A 265 -7.18 -14.62 33.85
C ASP A 265 -7.62 -13.17 34.13
N ASN A 266 -8.54 -12.65 33.30
CA ASN A 266 -9.08 -11.30 33.42
C ASN A 266 -10.43 -11.22 34.15
N LYS A 267 -10.92 -12.32 34.72
CA LYS A 267 -12.19 -12.42 35.46
C LYS A 267 -13.40 -11.97 34.63
N VAL A 268 -13.39 -12.26 33.33
CA VAL A 268 -14.50 -11.96 32.41
C VAL A 268 -15.53 -13.07 32.48
N THR A 269 -16.79 -12.71 32.70
CA THR A 269 -17.89 -13.66 32.82
C THR A 269 -18.54 -13.93 31.45
N LEU A 270 -18.67 -15.22 31.12
CA LEU A 270 -19.24 -15.70 29.86
C LEU A 270 -20.56 -16.43 30.08
N ASN A 271 -21.43 -16.41 29.07
CA ASN A 271 -22.65 -17.24 29.04
C ASN A 271 -22.31 -18.74 29.03
N GLU A 272 -23.31 -19.60 29.20
CA GLU A 272 -23.13 -21.07 29.14
C GLU A 272 -22.55 -21.50 27.81
N LYS A 273 -23.17 -21.09 26.70
CA LYS A 273 -22.59 -21.15 25.36
C LYS A 273 -21.47 -20.12 25.27
N LYS A 274 -20.22 -20.56 25.40
CA LYS A 274 -19.04 -19.67 25.52
C LYS A 274 -18.70 -18.85 24.27
N PHE A 275 -19.15 -19.29 23.09
CA PHE A 275 -18.85 -18.65 21.81
C PHE A 275 -20.11 -18.37 20.99
N ILE A 276 -20.08 -17.28 20.24
CA ILE A 276 -21.15 -16.86 19.33
C ILE A 276 -20.55 -16.45 17.99
N LYS A 277 -21.20 -16.86 16.90
CA LYS A 277 -20.91 -16.41 15.54
C LYS A 277 -22.13 -15.66 15.04
N TYR A 278 -21.91 -14.43 14.58
CA TYR A 278 -22.97 -13.61 13.98
C TYR A 278 -22.96 -13.88 12.48
N GLU A 279 -24.03 -14.44 11.93
CA GLU A 279 -24.05 -14.75 10.48
C GLU A 279 -24.48 -13.53 9.65
N GLN A 280 -25.27 -12.62 10.23
CA GLN A 280 -25.83 -11.45 9.54
C GLN A 280 -25.41 -10.13 10.20
N SER A 281 -25.24 -9.08 9.39
CA SER A 281 -24.83 -7.75 9.86
C SER A 281 -25.82 -7.12 10.84
N GLN A 282 -27.12 -7.40 10.69
CA GLN A 282 -28.19 -6.85 11.54
C GLN A 282 -28.13 -7.39 12.98
N GLU A 283 -27.61 -8.60 13.16
CA GLU A 283 -27.48 -9.27 14.45
C GLU A 283 -26.14 -8.95 15.14
N CYS A 284 -25.23 -8.30 14.40
CA CYS A 284 -23.86 -8.10 14.83
C CYS A 284 -23.74 -6.84 15.70
N PRO A 285 -23.31 -6.96 16.96
CA PRO A 285 -23.06 -5.80 17.82
C PRO A 285 -22.07 -4.82 17.20
N LEU A 286 -22.23 -3.53 17.52
CA LEU A 286 -21.33 -2.48 17.04
C LEU A 286 -19.86 -2.84 17.32
N GLY A 287 -19.03 -2.77 16.28
CA GLY A 287 -17.60 -3.10 16.33
C GLY A 287 -17.26 -4.58 16.08
N LEU A 288 -18.26 -5.45 15.92
CA LEU A 288 -18.11 -6.84 15.49
C LEU A 288 -18.46 -6.99 14.00
N TYR A 289 -18.09 -8.12 13.41
CA TYR A 289 -18.33 -8.41 11.99
C TYR A 289 -19.02 -9.77 11.82
N PRO A 290 -19.92 -9.88 10.82
CA PRO A 290 -20.53 -11.15 10.49
C PRO A 290 -19.49 -12.17 10.00
N GLY A 291 -19.81 -13.45 10.13
CA GLY A 291 -18.95 -14.57 9.72
C GLY A 291 -17.82 -14.92 10.68
N ARG A 292 -17.67 -14.20 11.81
CA ARG A 292 -16.57 -14.40 12.77
C ARG A 292 -17.06 -14.92 14.12
N THR A 293 -16.23 -15.70 14.80
CA THR A 293 -16.55 -16.31 16.10
C THR A 293 -15.93 -15.53 17.25
N TYR A 294 -16.78 -15.06 18.17
CA TYR A 294 -16.42 -14.24 19.33
C TYR A 294 -16.77 -14.94 20.65
N LEU A 295 -16.19 -14.46 21.75
CA LEU A 295 -16.64 -14.82 23.09
C LEU A 295 -18.06 -14.30 23.34
N ASN A 296 -18.88 -15.13 23.98
CA ASN A 296 -20.26 -14.80 24.33
C ASN A 296 -20.30 -14.25 25.77
N TYR A 297 -20.18 -12.94 25.90
CA TYR A 297 -20.12 -12.24 27.18
C TYR A 297 -21.50 -12.21 27.87
N LYS A 298 -21.53 -12.47 29.19
CA LYS A 298 -22.76 -12.38 29.99
C LYS A 298 -23.22 -10.93 30.18
N ASP A 299 -22.26 -10.02 30.35
CA ASP A 299 -22.49 -8.58 30.40
C ASP A 299 -21.95 -7.93 29.13
N ILE A 300 -22.86 -7.41 28.30
CA ILE A 300 -22.54 -6.79 27.00
C ILE A 300 -21.81 -5.45 27.20
N GLY A 301 -22.03 -4.76 28.33
CA GLY A 301 -21.37 -3.51 28.70
C GLY A 301 -20.08 -3.70 29.52
N GLY A 302 -19.84 -4.91 30.00
CA GLY A 302 -18.71 -5.27 30.85
C GLY A 302 -17.36 -5.35 30.14
N LYS A 303 -16.32 -5.72 30.91
CA LYS A 303 -14.95 -5.90 30.41
C LYS A 303 -14.90 -6.98 29.32
N LYS A 304 -14.38 -6.62 28.14
CA LYS A 304 -14.20 -7.52 26.98
C LYS A 304 -12.74 -7.91 26.82
N ILE A 305 -12.50 -9.04 26.16
CA ILE A 305 -11.15 -9.45 25.76
C ILE A 305 -10.79 -8.75 24.44
N THR A 306 -9.80 -7.86 24.51
CA THR A 306 -9.37 -6.96 23.43
C THR A 306 -7.92 -7.19 23.03
N GLU A 307 -7.52 -6.64 21.87
CA GLU A 307 -6.15 -6.69 21.38
C GLU A 307 -5.15 -6.15 22.42
N ALA A 308 -5.52 -5.13 23.19
CA ALA A 308 -4.71 -4.61 24.30
C ALA A 308 -4.46 -5.65 25.40
N ILE A 309 -5.48 -6.42 25.81
CA ILE A 309 -5.33 -7.48 26.82
C ILE A 309 -4.43 -8.60 26.31
N MET A 310 -4.61 -8.99 25.04
CA MET A 310 -3.74 -9.97 24.39
C MET A 310 -2.29 -9.46 24.31
N ALA A 311 -2.08 -8.20 23.92
CA ALA A 311 -0.76 -7.62 23.83
C ALA A 311 -0.05 -7.55 25.19
N GLN A 312 -0.78 -7.24 26.27
CA GLN A 312 -0.24 -7.30 27.62
C GLN A 312 0.17 -8.74 28.00
N ASP A 313 -0.66 -9.73 27.73
CA ASP A 313 -0.36 -11.15 27.98
C ASP A 313 0.89 -11.61 27.21
N LEU A 314 1.02 -11.23 25.94
CA LEU A 314 2.17 -11.56 25.12
C LEU A 314 3.43 -10.81 25.55
N ALA A 315 3.34 -9.52 25.86
CA ALA A 315 4.46 -8.73 26.34
C ALA A 315 5.05 -9.31 27.63
N ASN A 316 4.18 -9.68 28.59
CA ASN A 316 4.60 -10.27 29.87
C ASN A 316 5.31 -11.62 29.69
N LYS A 317 5.03 -12.35 28.60
CA LYS A 317 5.64 -13.66 28.33
C LYS A 317 6.90 -13.58 27.48
N LEU A 318 6.97 -12.60 26.58
CA LEU A 318 7.95 -12.58 25.50
C LEU A 318 8.92 -11.41 25.56
N ILE A 319 8.67 -10.39 26.40
CA ILE A 319 9.56 -9.24 26.56
C ILE A 319 10.04 -9.20 28.01
N ASN A 320 11.36 -9.34 28.21
CA ASN A 320 12.00 -9.40 29.53
C ASN A 320 12.13 -8.04 30.25
N LYS A 321 11.27 -7.07 29.91
CA LYS A 321 11.27 -5.75 30.51
C LYS A 321 9.86 -5.17 30.55
N LYS A 322 9.69 -4.09 31.31
CA LYS A 322 8.42 -3.38 31.37
C LYS A 322 8.06 -2.81 29.99
N VAL A 323 6.83 -3.08 29.56
CA VAL A 323 6.25 -2.60 28.30
C VAL A 323 5.01 -1.79 28.61
N ILE A 324 4.82 -0.68 27.91
CA ILE A 324 3.63 0.15 27.99
C ILE A 324 2.66 -0.28 26.89
N ILE A 325 1.41 -0.55 27.24
CA ILE A 325 0.35 -0.85 26.27
C ILE A 325 -0.47 0.40 26.05
N ILE A 326 -0.48 0.89 24.81
CA ILE A 326 -1.40 1.94 24.38
C ILE A 326 -2.66 1.24 23.89
N ASP A 327 -3.77 1.45 24.61
CA ASP A 327 -5.10 0.99 24.24
C ASP A 327 -5.88 2.16 23.65
N ALA A 328 -5.70 2.39 22.34
CA ALA A 328 -6.45 3.43 21.66
C ALA A 328 -7.92 3.01 21.52
N SER A 329 -8.82 3.99 21.63
CA SER A 329 -10.25 3.81 21.36
C SER A 329 -10.80 5.06 20.66
N HIS A 330 -11.77 4.88 19.77
CA HIS A 330 -12.46 6.01 19.16
C HIS A 330 -13.52 6.55 20.12
N LYS A 331 -13.61 7.89 20.24
CA LYS A 331 -14.61 8.57 21.09
C LYS A 331 -16.06 8.20 20.74
N ASP A 332 -16.34 7.86 19.49
CA ASP A 332 -17.67 7.49 19.02
C ASP A 332 -17.97 5.98 19.11
N LYS A 333 -16.98 5.13 19.45
CA LYS A 333 -17.05 3.65 19.49
C LYS A 333 -17.63 2.99 18.22
N LYS A 334 -17.80 3.75 17.13
CA LYS A 334 -18.42 3.31 15.87
C LYS A 334 -17.38 2.86 14.86
N ARG A 335 -16.15 3.35 14.97
CA ARG A 335 -15.04 3.03 14.06
C ARG A 335 -14.01 2.17 14.77
N ARG A 336 -13.42 1.24 14.03
CA ARG A 336 -12.30 0.42 14.51
C ARG A 336 -11.05 1.30 14.55
N VAL A 337 -10.29 1.14 15.63
CA VAL A 337 -8.96 1.71 15.82
C VAL A 337 -8.04 1.26 14.68
N ASP A 338 -7.41 2.23 14.01
CA ASP A 338 -6.46 2.02 12.93
C ASP A 338 -5.03 2.48 13.32
N THR A 339 -4.06 2.24 12.44
CA THR A 339 -2.66 2.68 12.62
C THR A 339 -2.54 4.17 12.95
N VAL A 340 -3.40 5.00 12.37
CA VAL A 340 -3.40 6.46 12.57
C VAL A 340 -3.80 6.79 14.00
N SER A 341 -4.88 6.18 14.49
CA SER A 341 -5.35 6.38 15.87
C SER A 341 -4.37 5.86 16.93
N THR A 342 -3.78 4.67 16.75
CA THR A 342 -2.81 4.14 17.71
C THR A 342 -1.51 4.95 17.73
N GLY A 343 -1.02 5.38 16.56
CA GLY A 343 0.14 6.26 16.45
C GLY A 343 -0.10 7.63 17.07
N ARG A 344 -1.30 8.20 16.90
CA ARG A 344 -1.69 9.44 17.57
C ARG A 344 -1.70 9.29 19.08
N SER A 345 -2.31 8.24 19.63
CA SER A 345 -2.33 8.01 21.08
C SER A 345 -0.93 7.82 21.69
N ALA A 346 -0.02 7.16 20.97
CA ALA A 346 1.39 7.07 21.37
C ALA A 346 2.10 8.43 21.34
N GLY A 347 1.84 9.25 20.31
CA GLY A 347 2.34 10.62 20.24
C GLY A 347 1.82 11.51 21.38
N GLU A 348 0.53 11.42 21.70
CA GLU A 348 -0.09 12.13 22.82
C GLU A 348 0.54 11.72 24.16
N PHE A 349 0.83 10.42 24.31
CA PHE A 349 1.55 9.89 25.48
C PHE A 349 2.97 10.48 25.60
N LEU A 350 3.75 10.49 24.52
CA LEU A 350 5.09 11.07 24.49
C LEU A 350 5.07 12.58 24.76
N ILE A 351 4.14 13.32 24.15
CA ILE A 351 3.98 14.77 24.36
C ILE A 351 3.64 15.09 25.82
N LYS A 352 2.76 14.28 26.44
CA LYS A 352 2.45 14.44 27.87
C LYS A 352 3.72 14.36 28.73
N LYS A 353 4.60 13.40 28.45
CA LYS A 353 5.88 13.24 29.15
C LYS A 353 6.83 14.42 28.92
N ILE A 354 6.85 14.97 27.70
CA ILE A 354 7.59 16.21 27.38
C ILE A 354 7.10 17.35 28.27
N PHE A 355 5.78 17.57 28.37
CA PHE A 355 5.23 18.61 29.24
C PHE A 355 5.49 18.37 30.73
N GLN A 356 5.59 17.10 31.13
CA GLN A 356 5.97 16.71 32.49
C GLN A 356 7.47 16.81 32.75
N LYS A 357 8.26 17.26 31.77
CA LYS A 357 9.72 17.40 31.82
C LYS A 357 10.45 16.10 32.16
N GLU A 358 9.88 14.95 31.79
CA GLU A 358 10.50 13.63 32.01
C GLU A 358 11.82 13.45 31.24
N PHE A 359 12.04 14.23 30.17
CA PHE A 359 13.22 14.16 29.30
C PHE A 359 14.18 15.35 29.46
N ALA A 360 14.08 16.11 30.56
CA ALA A 360 14.84 17.35 30.77
C ALA A 360 14.72 18.30 29.54
N ASP A 361 15.84 18.75 28.98
CA ASP A 361 15.90 19.68 27.85
C ASP A 361 15.96 19.00 26.47
N GLN A 362 15.72 17.69 26.39
CA GLN A 362 15.74 16.96 25.12
C GLN A 362 14.59 17.41 24.20
N LYS A 363 14.94 17.83 22.99
CA LYS A 363 14.00 18.28 21.96
C LYS A 363 13.93 17.40 20.72
N ASN A 364 14.95 16.57 20.51
CA ASN A 364 15.04 15.65 19.37
C ASN A 364 14.74 14.24 19.85
N PHE A 365 13.72 13.61 19.27
CA PHE A 365 13.32 12.25 19.58
C PHE A 365 13.38 11.38 18.32
N SER A 366 13.99 10.22 18.44
CA SER A 366 14.07 9.18 17.43
C SER A 366 13.31 7.95 17.92
N ILE A 367 12.26 7.58 17.20
CA ILE A 367 11.38 6.47 17.56
C ILE A 367 11.62 5.32 16.59
N LEU A 368 11.94 4.14 17.12
CA LEU A 368 12.01 2.91 16.34
C LEU A 368 10.60 2.32 16.22
N LEU A 369 10.01 2.33 15.03
CA LEU A 369 8.71 1.73 14.77
C LEU A 369 8.88 0.31 14.23
N ILE A 370 8.36 -0.69 14.94
CA ILE A 370 8.48 -2.10 14.57
C ILE A 370 7.16 -2.60 13.95
N SER A 371 7.26 -3.15 12.74
CA SER A 371 6.16 -3.83 12.06
C SER A 371 6.66 -5.00 11.20
N ASN A 372 5.76 -5.54 10.38
CA ASN A 372 6.08 -6.56 9.38
C ASN A 372 5.97 -5.93 8.00
N ASN A 373 6.75 -6.41 7.04
CA ASN A 373 6.44 -6.18 5.64
C ASN A 373 5.15 -6.93 5.22
N PRO A 374 4.36 -6.38 4.28
CA PRO A 374 4.60 -5.17 3.48
C PRO A 374 4.19 -3.83 4.15
N TYR A 375 3.84 -3.82 5.43
CA TYR A 375 3.10 -2.72 6.04
C TYR A 375 3.95 -1.52 6.49
N ILE A 376 5.27 -1.69 6.65
CA ILE A 376 6.09 -0.79 7.46
C ILE A 376 6.17 0.64 6.91
N GLU A 377 6.47 0.82 5.62
CA GLU A 377 6.63 2.16 5.04
C GLU A 377 5.33 2.97 5.13
N ARG A 378 4.18 2.33 4.86
CA ARG A 378 2.87 2.97 4.99
C ARG A 378 2.62 3.41 6.43
N GLN A 379 2.93 2.55 7.41
CA GLN A 379 2.70 2.83 8.81
C GLN A 379 3.62 3.96 9.31
N GLU A 380 4.88 3.97 8.90
CA GLU A 380 5.82 5.06 9.19
C GLU A 380 5.27 6.41 8.70
N ILE A 381 4.87 6.50 7.43
CA ILE A 381 4.32 7.73 6.84
C ILE A 381 3.05 8.17 7.59
N ALA A 382 2.14 7.23 7.86
CA ALA A 382 0.87 7.52 8.53
C ALA A 382 1.09 8.04 9.96
N ILE A 383 1.98 7.41 10.73
CA ILE A 383 2.28 7.79 12.12
C ILE A 383 3.05 9.11 12.14
N GLN A 384 4.11 9.27 11.32
CA GLN A 384 4.87 10.52 11.24
C GLN A 384 3.97 11.72 10.96
N ARG A 385 2.99 11.58 10.06
CA ARG A 385 2.03 12.65 9.76
C ARG A 385 1.18 13.03 10.98
N GLU A 386 0.73 12.07 11.77
CA GLU A 386 -0.04 12.36 12.99
C GLU A 386 0.83 13.01 14.06
N ILE A 387 2.08 12.57 14.22
CA ILE A 387 3.04 13.20 15.12
C ILE A 387 3.30 14.66 14.71
N ASN A 388 3.48 14.93 13.42
CA ASN A 388 3.65 16.30 12.92
C ASN A 388 2.43 17.19 13.23
N LYS A 389 1.21 16.64 13.11
CA LYS A 389 -0.01 17.36 13.52
C LYS A 389 -0.01 17.65 15.01
N LEU A 390 0.29 16.65 15.85
CA LEU A 390 0.32 16.82 17.29
C LEU A 390 1.36 17.86 17.73
N LEU A 391 2.56 17.86 17.13
CA LEU A 391 3.59 18.88 17.40
C LEU A 391 3.12 20.29 17.04
N LYS A 392 2.37 20.44 15.94
CA LYS A 392 1.77 21.72 15.54
C LYS A 392 0.64 22.14 16.47
N ASP A 393 -0.27 21.23 16.80
CA ASP A 393 -1.44 21.48 17.65
C ASP A 393 -1.03 21.89 19.06
N ASN A 394 0.11 21.37 19.55
CA ASN A 394 0.68 21.70 20.86
C ASN A 394 1.76 22.80 20.81
N ALA A 395 1.95 23.46 19.67
CA ALA A 395 2.99 24.49 19.43
C ALA A 395 4.45 24.06 19.72
N LEU A 396 4.71 22.78 19.94
CA LEU A 396 6.04 22.22 20.21
C LEU A 396 7.00 22.39 19.01
N ASN A 397 6.47 22.42 17.79
CA ASN A 397 7.26 22.71 16.60
C ASN A 397 7.89 24.13 16.65
N LYS A 398 7.22 25.12 17.25
CA LYS A 398 7.76 26.48 17.44
C LYS A 398 8.85 26.52 18.51
N GLU A 399 8.84 25.54 19.40
CA GLU A 399 9.85 25.36 20.45
C GLU A 399 11.03 24.49 20.00
N ASN A 400 11.12 24.17 18.70
CA ASN A 400 12.14 23.34 18.07
C ASN A 400 12.12 21.86 18.50
N TYR A 401 10.97 21.34 18.92
CA TYR A 401 10.82 19.89 19.09
C TYR A 401 10.71 19.17 17.74
N VAL A 402 11.45 18.08 17.61
CA VAL A 402 11.46 17.21 16.44
C VAL A 402 11.29 15.77 16.90
N ILE A 403 10.27 15.10 16.38
CA ILE A 403 10.05 13.66 16.61
C ILE A 403 10.11 12.97 15.24
N THR A 404 11.09 12.09 15.07
CA THR A 404 11.30 11.32 13.85
C THR A 404 10.95 9.86 14.10
N ILE A 405 10.05 9.31 13.29
CA ILE A 405 9.72 7.89 13.26
C ILE A 405 10.58 7.21 12.21
N GLU A 406 11.18 6.08 12.57
CA GLU A 406 11.92 5.22 11.64
C GLU A 406 11.34 3.81 11.67
N GLY A 407 10.80 3.37 10.54
CA GLY A 407 10.22 2.05 10.40
C GLY A 407 11.25 0.94 10.16
N VAL A 408 11.16 -0.12 10.94
CA VAL A 408 11.85 -1.39 10.71
C VAL A 408 10.85 -2.53 10.55
N GLY A 409 11.11 -3.37 9.57
CA GLY A 409 10.15 -4.37 9.09
C GLY A 409 10.81 -5.71 8.92
N ALA A 410 10.35 -6.72 9.65
CA ALA A 410 10.75 -8.10 9.37
C ALA A 410 10.40 -8.46 7.92
N ALA A 411 11.25 -9.28 7.29
CA ALA A 411 10.98 -9.81 5.97
C ALA A 411 9.60 -10.49 5.90
N SER A 412 8.97 -10.44 4.74
CA SER A 412 7.70 -11.11 4.48
C SER A 412 7.94 -12.38 3.66
N SER A 413 7.77 -13.54 4.29
CA SER A 413 7.61 -14.79 3.54
C SER A 413 6.25 -14.90 2.85
N GLN A 414 5.32 -13.96 3.10
CA GLN A 414 4.03 -13.89 2.41
C GLN A 414 4.18 -13.25 1.03
N LYS A 415 4.41 -14.10 0.03
CA LYS A 415 4.31 -13.76 -1.40
C LYS A 415 2.85 -13.79 -1.89
N ASN A 416 1.91 -13.42 -1.02
CA ASN A 416 0.48 -13.45 -1.33
C ASN A 416 0.04 -12.12 -1.96
N ILE A 417 -0.29 -12.16 -3.24
CA ILE A 417 -0.72 -10.99 -4.03
C ILE A 417 -1.95 -10.32 -3.42
N ALA A 418 -2.85 -11.11 -2.81
CA ALA A 418 -4.05 -10.61 -2.14
C ALA A 418 -3.73 -9.75 -0.90
N VAL A 419 -2.49 -9.80 -0.38
CA VAL A 419 -2.01 -8.90 0.68
C VAL A 419 -1.19 -7.75 0.08
N ILE A 420 -0.33 -8.07 -0.90
CA ILE A 420 0.60 -7.11 -1.51
C ILE A 420 -0.14 -5.98 -2.23
N LEU A 421 -1.07 -6.28 -3.13
CA LEU A 421 -1.73 -5.24 -3.94
C LEU A 421 -2.58 -4.26 -3.10
N PRO A 422 -3.38 -4.72 -2.12
CA PRO A 422 -4.08 -3.80 -1.21
C PRO A 422 -3.14 -2.96 -0.36
N GLU A 423 -1.98 -3.50 0.03
CA GLU A 423 -0.99 -2.71 0.76
C GLU A 423 -0.31 -1.68 -0.14
N LEU A 424 0.02 -2.02 -1.39
CA LEU A 424 0.56 -1.08 -2.37
C LEU A 424 -0.40 0.10 -2.56
N ALA A 425 -1.70 -0.19 -2.73
CA ALA A 425 -2.70 0.86 -2.86
C ALA A 425 -2.83 1.73 -1.62
N ALA A 426 -2.72 1.14 -0.44
CA ALA A 426 -2.73 1.88 0.81
C ALA A 426 -1.46 2.74 0.95
N LEU A 427 -0.29 2.25 0.53
CA LEU A 427 0.97 3.00 0.49
C LEU A 427 0.88 4.21 -0.44
N ILE A 428 0.39 4.03 -1.67
CA ILE A 428 0.16 5.13 -2.62
C ILE A 428 -0.82 6.14 -2.05
N THR A 429 -1.86 5.68 -1.34
CA THR A 429 -2.81 6.56 -0.66
C THR A 429 -2.14 7.40 0.43
N GLU A 430 -1.23 6.84 1.22
CA GLU A 430 -0.51 7.58 2.24
C GLU A 430 0.51 8.57 1.63
N LYS A 431 1.23 8.16 0.58
CA LYS A 431 2.13 9.06 -0.19
C LYS A 431 1.37 10.21 -0.84
N TYR A 432 0.16 9.97 -1.33
CA TYR A 432 -0.72 11.02 -1.87
C TYR A 432 -1.10 12.03 -0.78
N LYS A 433 -1.56 11.55 0.39
CA LYS A 433 -1.98 12.41 1.50
C LYS A 433 -0.87 13.32 2.03
N SER A 434 0.38 12.86 1.98
CA SER A 434 1.54 13.66 2.41
C SER A 434 1.89 14.78 1.43
N ASN A 435 1.33 14.77 0.21
CA ASN A 435 1.66 15.69 -0.89
C ASN A 435 0.43 16.45 -1.44
N ILE A 436 -0.59 16.70 -0.60
CA ILE A 436 -1.82 17.37 -1.04
C ILE A 436 -1.59 18.88 -1.17
N ALA A 437 -1.65 19.36 -2.41
CA ALA A 437 -2.25 20.64 -2.76
C ALA A 437 -3.76 20.41 -3.03
N GLU A 438 -4.61 21.29 -2.52
CA GLU A 438 -6.05 21.16 -2.26
C GLU A 438 -7.00 20.95 -3.48
N LYS A 439 -6.53 20.40 -4.61
CA LYS A 439 -7.33 20.34 -5.86
C LYS A 439 -8.52 19.37 -5.83
N TYR A 440 -8.45 18.29 -5.04
CA TYR A 440 -9.51 17.26 -4.97
C TYR A 440 -9.91 16.97 -3.54
N THR A 441 -11.21 16.73 -3.33
CA THR A 441 -11.71 16.25 -2.03
C THR A 441 -11.37 14.78 -1.84
N ARG A 442 -11.23 14.35 -0.59
CA ARG A 442 -10.93 12.95 -0.24
C ARG A 442 -12.05 12.02 -0.72
N GLU A 443 -13.29 12.49 -0.62
CA GLU A 443 -14.51 11.80 -1.01
C GLU A 443 -14.56 11.53 -2.51
N GLU A 444 -14.06 12.47 -3.32
CA GLU A 444 -13.92 12.32 -4.76
C GLU A 444 -12.87 11.29 -5.15
N LEU A 445 -11.93 10.92 -4.29
CA LEU A 445 -10.82 10.03 -4.66
C LEU A 445 -10.87 8.66 -4.00
N MET A 446 -11.64 8.51 -2.91
CA MET A 446 -11.71 7.26 -2.15
C MET A 446 -12.71 6.27 -2.75
N TYR A 447 -12.25 5.03 -2.93
CA TYR A 447 -13.09 3.90 -3.34
C TYR A 447 -14.40 3.78 -2.53
N GLN A 448 -14.33 3.95 -1.20
CA GLN A 448 -15.46 3.73 -0.28
C GLN A 448 -16.61 4.74 -0.41
N THR A 449 -16.37 5.88 -1.05
CA THR A 449 -17.34 7.00 -1.12
C THR A 449 -17.80 7.30 -2.54
N ARG A 450 -17.21 6.66 -3.55
CA ARG A 450 -17.60 6.87 -4.95
C ARG A 450 -18.84 6.05 -5.28
N LYS A 451 -19.85 6.71 -5.85
CA LYS A 451 -20.95 6.03 -6.54
C LYS A 451 -20.45 5.56 -7.91
N PRO A 452 -20.64 4.30 -8.31
CA PRO A 452 -20.39 3.90 -9.69
C PRO A 452 -21.34 4.70 -10.58
N ASN A 453 -20.79 5.51 -11.49
CA ASN A 453 -21.62 6.13 -12.54
C ASN A 453 -22.08 5.00 -13.47
N SER A 454 -23.39 4.76 -13.50
CA SER A 454 -24.03 3.62 -14.16
C SER A 454 -24.19 3.76 -15.68
N THR A 455 -23.60 4.78 -16.29
CA THR A 455 -23.66 4.98 -17.75
C THR A 455 -22.40 4.44 -18.40
N TYR A 456 -22.49 3.20 -18.89
CA TYR A 456 -21.52 2.62 -19.80
C TYR A 456 -21.52 3.38 -21.13
N ILE A 457 -20.44 4.11 -21.41
CA ILE A 457 -20.18 4.68 -22.74
C ILE A 457 -19.16 3.76 -23.42
N THR A 458 -19.49 3.23 -24.59
CA THR A 458 -18.59 2.40 -25.40
C THR A 458 -17.32 3.21 -25.72
N ALA A 459 -16.14 2.56 -25.70
CA ALA A 459 -14.90 3.23 -26.04
C ALA A 459 -14.95 3.82 -27.48
N PRO A 460 -14.40 5.02 -27.72
CA PRO A 460 -14.32 5.59 -29.05
C PRO A 460 -13.57 4.63 -29.96
N THR A 461 -14.06 4.46 -31.19
CA THR A 461 -13.34 3.66 -32.18
C THR A 461 -11.98 4.31 -32.45
N ILE A 462 -10.92 3.57 -32.14
CA ILE A 462 -9.56 3.99 -32.42
C ILE A 462 -9.31 3.62 -33.88
N GLU A 463 -9.49 4.59 -34.78
CA GLU A 463 -9.12 4.40 -36.18
C GLU A 463 -7.65 3.98 -36.23
N LYS A 464 -7.36 2.89 -36.94
CA LYS A 464 -5.98 2.52 -37.23
C LYS A 464 -5.35 3.72 -37.95
N PRO A 465 -4.19 4.22 -37.50
CA PRO A 465 -3.58 5.38 -38.12
C PRO A 465 -3.48 5.13 -39.61
N SER A 466 -3.95 6.10 -40.40
CA SER A 466 -3.99 5.94 -41.85
C SER A 466 -2.57 5.69 -42.36
N ILE A 467 -2.44 5.03 -43.52
CA ILE A 467 -1.14 4.84 -44.17
C ILE A 467 -0.41 6.19 -44.28
N MET A 468 -1.15 7.28 -44.50
CA MET A 468 -0.59 8.64 -44.55
C MET A 468 -0.09 9.16 -43.21
N GLU A 469 -0.76 8.90 -42.08
CA GLU A 469 -0.22 9.30 -40.77
C GLU A 469 1.07 8.56 -40.43
N ASN A 470 1.17 7.28 -40.78
CA ASN A 470 2.40 6.52 -40.61
C ASN A 470 3.54 7.05 -41.50
N ILE A 471 3.20 7.50 -42.72
CA ILE A 471 4.14 8.14 -43.63
C ILE A 471 4.56 9.51 -43.09
N CYS A 472 3.64 10.36 -42.64
CA CYS A 472 3.93 11.66 -42.06
C CYS A 472 4.79 11.54 -40.79
N GLN A 473 4.47 10.61 -39.89
CA GLN A 473 5.28 10.36 -38.69
C GLN A 473 6.69 9.88 -39.07
N SER A 474 6.83 9.07 -40.14
CA SER A 474 8.14 8.62 -40.64
C SER A 474 8.92 9.76 -41.30
N ILE A 475 8.25 10.66 -42.03
CA ILE A 475 8.85 11.85 -42.64
C ILE A 475 9.30 12.86 -41.56
N GLN A 476 8.48 13.12 -40.54
CA GLN A 476 8.83 13.98 -39.41
C GLN A 476 10.07 13.46 -38.68
N ASN A 477 10.11 12.15 -38.41
CA ASN A 477 11.25 11.49 -37.79
C ASN A 477 12.53 11.52 -38.67
N CYS A 478 12.38 11.63 -40.00
CA CYS A 478 13.50 11.82 -40.92
C CYS A 478 13.94 13.28 -41.00
N ALA A 479 13.02 14.25 -40.95
CA ALA A 479 13.34 15.68 -40.95
C ALA A 479 14.13 16.08 -39.68
N ASP A 480 13.74 15.55 -38.52
CA ASP A 480 14.43 15.78 -37.24
C ASP A 480 15.82 15.11 -37.16
N ARG A 481 16.17 14.25 -38.14
CA ARG A 481 17.52 13.68 -38.29
C ARG A 481 18.45 14.53 -39.14
N ILE A 482 17.93 15.49 -39.89
CA ILE A 482 18.70 16.37 -40.79
C ILE A 482 19.09 17.68 -40.07
N ILE A 483 18.46 17.97 -38.92
CA ILE A 483 18.68 19.21 -38.13
C ILE A 483 19.68 18.99 -36.96
N TYR A 484 20.22 17.78 -36.80
CA TYR A 484 21.39 17.47 -35.94
C TYR A 484 22.49 16.86 -36.81
#